data_AF-A0A7X7BM90-F1
#
_entry.id   AF-A0A7X7BM90-F1
#
_cell.length_a   1.000
_cell.length_b   1.000
_cell.length_c   1.000
_cell.angle_alpha   90.00
_cell.angle_beta   90.00
_cell.angle_gamma   90.00
#
_symmetry.space_group_name_H-M   'P 1'
#
loop_
_entity.id
_entity.type
_entity.pdbx_description
1 polymer ?
#
loop_
_entity_poly.entity_id
_entity_poly.type
_entity_poly.pdbx_seq_one_letter_code
_entity_poly.pdbx_strand_id
1 'polypeptide(L)'
;ALQEVHERTAAPLLNVNLELSRRMLDLTEIQRALRLPSLLSEIVCSNSTNVVLLDNIEILFDISLKQDPLRLLQGVSRNTTVVAACSCSIDKENMIYATPGHPEYRRYPLKDFLVVFPEIIE
;
A
#
# COMPACT_ATOMS: atom_id res chain seq x y z
N ALA A 1 -8.48 -11.71 1.30
CA ALA A 1 -7.85 -12.31 0.10
C ALA A 1 -6.38 -12.64 0.35
N LEU A 2 -5.56 -11.72 0.85
CA LEU A 2 -4.14 -11.98 1.09
C LEU A 2 -3.84 -13.01 2.19
N GLN A 3 -4.81 -13.34 3.05
CA GLN A 3 -4.66 -14.37 4.09
C GLN A 3 -4.30 -15.75 3.51
N GLU A 4 -4.97 -16.17 2.43
CA GLU A 4 -4.66 -17.46 1.78
C GLU A 4 -3.27 -17.44 1.12
N VAL A 5 -2.89 -16.31 0.53
CA VAL A 5 -1.55 -16.11 -0.06
C VAL A 5 -0.49 -16.18 1.03
N HIS A 6 -0.75 -15.57 2.20
CA HIS A 6 0.11 -15.65 3.37
C HIS A 6 0.31 -17.11 3.80
N GLU A 7 -0.78 -17.87 3.95
CA GLU A 7 -0.74 -19.29 4.36
C GLU A 7 0.06 -20.16 3.38
N ARG A 8 -0.05 -19.89 2.07
CA ARG A 8 0.61 -20.68 1.03
C ARG A 8 2.08 -20.31 0.79
N THR A 9 2.44 -19.05 0.99
CA THR A 9 3.79 -18.53 0.67
C THR A 9 4.66 -18.28 1.89
N ALA A 10 4.06 -18.30 3.09
CA ALA A 10 4.66 -17.83 4.33
C ALA A 10 5.21 -16.39 4.28
N ALA A 11 4.86 -15.61 3.24
CA ALA A 11 5.25 -14.21 3.14
C ALA A 11 4.49 -13.38 4.19
N PRO A 12 5.15 -12.51 4.96
CA PRO A 12 4.52 -11.75 6.03
C PRO A 12 3.36 -10.91 5.50
N LEU A 13 2.24 -10.96 6.21
CA LEU A 13 1.05 -10.15 5.96
C LEU A 13 0.98 -8.99 6.94
N LEU A 14 1.09 -7.77 6.44
CA LEU A 14 1.17 -6.56 7.24
C LEU A 14 -0.09 -5.72 7.08
N ASN A 15 -0.72 -5.37 8.20
CA ASN A 15 -1.76 -4.35 8.23
C ASN A 15 -1.10 -2.96 8.30
N VAL A 16 -1.04 -2.28 7.15
CA VAL A 16 -0.31 -1.02 7.00
C VAL A 16 -0.95 0.11 7.80
N ASN A 17 -2.28 0.21 7.78
CA ASN A 17 -3.03 1.17 8.59
C ASN A 17 -2.68 1.04 10.07
N LEU A 18 -2.71 -0.17 10.62
CA LEU A 18 -2.45 -0.42 12.04
C LEU A 18 -1.01 -0.03 12.42
N GLU A 19 -0.03 -0.51 11.66
CA GLU A 19 1.38 -0.32 11.99
C GLU A 19 1.80 1.15 11.85
N LEU A 20 1.38 1.83 10.77
CA LEU A 20 1.65 3.26 10.60
C LEU A 20 0.91 4.10 11.64
N SER A 21 -0.37 3.80 11.92
CA SER A 21 -1.13 4.54 12.94
C SER A 21 -0.42 4.47 14.29
N ARG A 22 0.03 3.27 14.71
CA ARG A 22 0.75 3.07 15.96
C ARG A 22 2.05 3.89 16.02
N ARG A 23 2.84 3.91 14.95
CA ARG A 23 4.11 4.66 14.90
C ARG A 23 3.92 6.17 14.76
N MET A 24 2.74 6.61 14.36
CA MET A 24 2.41 8.02 14.14
C MET A 24 1.63 8.68 15.29
N LEU A 25 1.24 7.94 16.34
CA LEU A 25 0.42 8.45 17.45
C LEU A 25 0.99 9.74 18.08
N ASP A 26 2.30 9.79 18.27
CA ASP A 26 2.98 10.92 18.91
C ASP A 26 3.51 11.96 17.90
N LEU A 27 3.22 11.79 16.62
CA LEU A 27 3.74 12.65 15.56
C LEU A 27 2.72 13.72 15.16
N THR A 28 3.19 14.96 15.01
CA THR A 28 2.39 16.03 14.39
C THR A 28 2.15 15.74 12.92
N GLU A 29 1.15 16.36 12.30
CA GLU A 29 0.83 16.20 10.87
C GLU A 29 2.06 16.40 9.96
N ILE A 30 2.86 17.44 10.24
CA ILE A 30 4.10 17.73 9.52
C ILE A 30 5.11 16.58 9.67
N GLN A 31 5.26 16.05 10.89
CA GLN A 31 6.16 14.93 11.15
C GLN A 31 5.69 13.64 10.48
N ARG A 32 4.38 13.38 10.46
CA ARG A 32 3.79 12.21 9.78
C ARG A 32 4.09 12.25 8.29
N ALA A 33 3.86 13.39 7.63
CA ALA A 33 4.15 13.56 6.21
C ALA A 33 5.64 13.34 5.88
N LEU A 34 6.54 13.85 6.72
CA LEU A 34 7.99 13.73 6.53
C LEU A 34 8.52 12.32 6.82
N ARG A 35 7.98 11.65 7.85
CA ARG A 35 8.46 10.32 8.29
C ARG A 35 7.76 9.15 7.60
N LEU A 36 6.61 9.35 6.96
CA LEU A 36 5.87 8.26 6.31
C LEU A 36 6.75 7.40 5.39
N PRO A 37 7.58 7.96 4.48
CA PRO A 37 8.41 7.14 3.60
C PRO A 37 9.39 6.25 4.37
N SER A 38 10.06 6.78 5.40
CA SER A 38 11.01 6.00 6.20
C SER A 38 10.31 4.97 7.07
N LEU A 39 9.19 5.32 7.70
CA LEU A 39 8.39 4.40 8.51
C LEU A 39 7.87 3.23 7.67
N LEU A 40 7.32 3.50 6.48
CA LEU A 40 6.87 2.43 5.59
C LEU A 40 8.03 1.51 5.19
N SER A 41 9.19 2.09 4.86
CA SER A 41 10.37 1.30 4.53
C SER A 41 10.85 0.44 5.70
N GLU A 42 10.86 0.97 6.93
CA GLU A 42 11.23 0.21 8.12
C GLU A 42 10.25 -0.94 8.39
N ILE A 43 8.95 -0.71 8.20
CA ILE A 43 7.91 -1.73 8.36
C ILE A 43 8.14 -2.87 7.37
N VAL A 44 8.35 -2.54 6.10
CA VAL A 44 8.57 -3.55 5.04
C VAL A 44 9.91 -4.26 5.24
N CYS A 45 11.01 -3.53 5.40
CA CYS A 45 12.37 -4.07 5.49
C CYS A 45 12.71 -4.75 6.82
N SER A 46 11.89 -4.57 7.88
CA SER A 46 12.09 -5.32 9.13
C SER A 46 11.84 -6.82 8.98
N ASN A 47 11.22 -7.24 7.88
CA ASN A 47 11.02 -8.64 7.54
C ASN A 47 12.26 -9.15 6.79
N SER A 48 12.73 -10.35 7.16
CA SER A 48 13.87 -11.01 6.51
C SER A 48 13.52 -11.66 5.15
N THR A 49 12.33 -11.38 4.61
CA THR A 49 11.80 -12.02 3.40
C THR A 49 11.87 -11.09 2.19
N ASN A 50 12.07 -11.68 1.02
CA ASN A 50 12.11 -10.94 -0.24
C ASN A 50 10.72 -10.57 -0.77
N VAL A 51 9.65 -11.10 -0.17
CA VAL A 51 8.25 -10.84 -0.52
C VAL A 51 7.51 -10.42 0.74
N VAL A 52 6.68 -9.38 0.63
CA VAL A 52 5.82 -8.87 1.71
C VAL A 52 4.44 -8.58 1.15
N LEU A 53 3.41 -9.01 1.89
CA LEU A 53 2.01 -8.76 1.58
C LEU A 53 1.53 -7.57 2.43
N LEU A 54 0.99 -6.55 1.79
CA LEU A 54 0.45 -5.35 2.43
C LEU A 54 -1.07 -5.35 2.30
N ASP A 55 -1.75 -5.32 3.44
CA ASP A 55 -3.19 -5.16 3.52
C ASP A 55 -3.53 -3.84 4.23
N ASN A 56 -4.76 -3.38 4.06
CA ASN A 56 -5.27 -2.14 4.65
C ASN A 56 -4.31 -0.96 4.45
N ILE A 57 -4.13 -0.55 3.19
CA ILE A 57 -3.18 0.51 2.80
C ILE A 57 -3.82 1.91 2.72
N GLU A 58 -5.09 2.08 3.10
CA GLU A 58 -5.89 3.29 2.89
C GLU A 58 -5.25 4.54 3.53
N ILE A 59 -4.53 4.39 4.64
CA ILE A 59 -3.81 5.49 5.29
C ILE A 59 -2.82 6.17 4.35
N LEU A 60 -2.26 5.46 3.35
CA LEU A 60 -1.34 6.03 2.38
C LEU A 60 -2.01 7.04 1.45
N PHE A 61 -3.34 7.05 1.37
CA PHE A 61 -4.13 7.95 0.53
C PHE A 61 -4.60 9.21 1.26
N ASP A 62 -4.36 9.30 2.58
CA ASP A 62 -4.71 10.47 3.38
C ASP A 62 -3.96 11.71 2.85
N ILE A 63 -4.74 12.71 2.42
CA ILE A 63 -4.23 13.94 1.82
C ILE A 63 -3.33 14.75 2.77
N SER A 64 -3.51 14.61 4.08
CA SER A 64 -2.71 15.31 5.10
C SER A 64 -1.26 14.82 5.12
N LEU A 65 -1.02 13.59 4.70
CA LEU A 65 0.32 13.00 4.61
C LEU A 65 1.11 13.56 3.43
N LYS A 66 0.45 14.21 2.45
CA LYS A 66 1.10 14.90 1.32
C LYS A 66 2.08 14.03 0.53
N GLN A 67 1.84 12.72 0.50
CA GLN A 67 2.63 11.76 -0.26
C GLN A 67 1.83 11.20 -1.44
N ASP A 68 2.55 10.65 -2.42
CA ASP A 68 1.95 9.84 -3.50
C ASP A 68 2.00 8.35 -3.10
N PRO A 69 0.85 7.71 -2.80
CA PRO A 69 0.82 6.32 -2.35
C PRO A 69 1.50 5.33 -3.30
N LEU A 70 1.31 5.48 -4.62
CA LEU A 70 1.95 4.59 -5.58
C LEU A 70 3.46 4.76 -5.58
N ARG A 71 3.95 6.00 -5.45
CA ARG A 71 5.39 6.27 -5.35
C ARG A 71 6.00 5.70 -4.07
N LEU A 72 5.28 5.72 -2.95
CA LEU A 72 5.72 5.09 -1.71
C LEU A 72 5.88 3.58 -1.89
N LEU A 73 4.86 2.92 -2.45
CA LEU A 73 4.87 1.48 -2.72
C LEU A 73 5.98 1.10 -3.72
N GLN A 74 6.15 1.87 -4.79
CA GLN A 74 7.25 1.66 -5.74
C GLN A 74 8.63 1.88 -5.10
N GLY A 75 8.74 2.83 -4.17
CA GLY A 75 9.97 3.11 -3.43
C GLY A 75 10.43 1.91 -2.62
N VAL A 76 9.53 1.32 -1.83
CA VAL A 76 9.84 0.09 -1.08
C VAL A 76 10.01 -1.12 -1.99
N SER A 77 9.32 -1.14 -3.14
CA SER A 77 9.42 -2.23 -4.12
C SER A 77 10.80 -2.35 -4.80
N ARG A 78 11.70 -1.37 -4.60
CA ARG A 78 13.07 -1.43 -5.16
C ARG A 78 13.92 -2.54 -4.56
N ASN A 79 13.65 -2.90 -3.31
CA ASN A 79 14.46 -3.87 -2.55
C ASN A 79 13.66 -5.11 -2.14
N THR A 80 12.33 -5.05 -2.17
CA THR A 80 11.43 -6.11 -1.70
C THR A 80 10.27 -6.24 -2.66
N THR A 81 9.84 -7.46 -2.99
CA THR A 81 8.62 -7.67 -3.77
C THR A 81 7.42 -7.33 -2.89
N VAL A 82 6.62 -6.36 -3.30
CA VAL A 82 5.44 -5.91 -2.55
C VAL A 82 4.17 -6.31 -3.28
N VAL A 83 3.29 -7.03 -2.58
CA VAL A 83 1.93 -7.33 -3.04
C VAL A 83 0.97 -6.57 -2.15
N ALA A 84 0.25 -5.60 -2.70
CA ALA A 84 -0.69 -4.79 -1.93
C ALA A 84 -2.13 -5.08 -2.31
N ALA A 85 -2.98 -5.34 -1.31
CA ALA A 85 -4.43 -5.31 -1.49
C ALA A 85 -4.89 -3.85 -1.46
N CYS A 86 -5.60 -3.43 -2.50
CA CYS A 86 -6.26 -2.13 -2.53
C CYS A 86 -7.76 -2.28 -2.78
N SER A 87 -8.57 -1.52 -2.05
CA SER A 87 -9.97 -1.25 -2.35
C SER A 87 -10.13 -0.28 -3.53
N CYS A 88 -9.46 -0.60 -4.64
CA CYS A 88 -9.40 0.21 -5.85
C CYS A 88 -10.33 -0.36 -6.92
N SER A 89 -10.83 0.50 -7.81
CA SER A 89 -11.48 0.06 -9.05
C SER A 89 -10.48 0.09 -10.20
N ILE A 90 -10.65 -0.81 -11.16
CA ILE A 90 -9.82 -0.85 -12.37
C ILE A 90 -10.72 -0.48 -13.55
N ASP A 91 -10.31 0.54 -14.30
CA ASP A 91 -10.79 0.78 -15.66
C ASP A 91 -9.82 0.20 -16.69
N LYS A 92 -10.13 0.30 -17.99
CA LYS A 92 -9.36 -0.32 -19.07
C LYS A 92 -7.84 -0.07 -18.99
N GLU A 93 -7.41 1.09 -18.49
CA GLU A 93 -5.99 1.47 -18.49
C GLU A 93 -5.50 2.02 -17.15
N ASN A 94 -6.37 2.16 -16.14
CA ASN A 94 -6.06 2.86 -14.91
C ASN A 94 -6.63 2.16 -13.68
N MET A 95 -5.84 2.16 -12.60
CA MET A 95 -6.34 1.97 -11.25
C MET A 95 -6.86 3.29 -10.70
N ILE A 96 -8.06 3.25 -10.14
CA ILE A 96 -8.74 4.40 -9.55
C ILE A 96 -9.01 4.11 -8.08
N TYR A 97 -8.58 5.03 -7.22
CA TYR A 97 -8.91 5.05 -5.81
C TYR A 97 -9.84 6.24 -5.51
N ALA A 98 -10.90 5.97 -4.74
CA ALA A 98 -12.01 6.88 -4.44
C ALA A 98 -12.78 7.38 -5.68
N THR A 99 -13.91 8.05 -5.44
CA THR A 99 -14.77 8.60 -6.51
C THR A 99 -14.27 9.96 -7.00
N PRO A 100 -14.47 10.34 -8.27
CA PRO A 100 -14.16 11.69 -8.75
C PRO A 100 -14.80 12.77 -7.87
N GLY A 101 -14.01 13.79 -7.50
CA GLY A 101 -14.42 14.84 -6.56
C GLY A 101 -14.12 14.55 -5.09
N HIS A 102 -13.73 13.32 -4.73
CA HIS A 102 -13.22 13.01 -3.39
C HIS A 102 -11.79 13.56 -3.22
N PRO A 103 -11.40 14.11 -2.05
CA PRO A 103 -10.04 14.64 -1.85
C PRO A 103 -8.93 13.60 -2.05
N GLU A 104 -9.21 12.34 -1.69
CA GLU A 104 -8.30 11.21 -1.86
C GLU A 104 -8.33 10.61 -3.27
N TYR A 105 -9.09 11.20 -4.20
CA TYR A 105 -9.18 10.68 -5.57
C TYR A 105 -7.79 10.57 -6.20
N ARG A 106 -7.46 9.38 -6.68
CA ARG A 106 -6.21 9.08 -7.39
C ARG A 106 -6.52 8.19 -8.59
N ARG A 107 -5.79 8.44 -9.68
CA ARG A 107 -5.86 7.67 -10.92
C ARG A 107 -4.44 7.41 -11.40
N TYR A 108 -4.11 6.13 -11.56
CA TYR A 108 -2.77 5.70 -11.97
C TYR A 108 -2.85 4.78 -13.18
N PRO A 109 -2.04 4.99 -14.23
CA PRO A 109 -2.00 4.09 -15.37
C PRO A 109 -1.41 2.72 -14.98
N LEU A 110 -1.95 1.64 -15.54
CA LEU A 110 -1.53 0.26 -15.24
C LEU A 110 -0.12 -0.10 -15.76
N LYS A 111 0.59 0.83 -16.40
CA LYS A 111 1.96 0.62 -16.89
C LYS A 111 3.01 0.54 -15.77
N ASP A 112 2.65 1.03 -14.59
CA ASP A 112 3.58 1.29 -13.49
C ASP A 112 3.59 0.16 -12.42
N PHE A 113 2.71 -0.84 -12.55
CA PHE A 113 2.55 -1.98 -11.64
C PHE A 113 1.73 -3.12 -12.27
N LEU A 114 1.81 -4.32 -11.70
CA LEU A 114 0.99 -5.47 -12.11
C LEU A 114 -0.30 -5.50 -11.28
N VAL A 115 -1.45 -5.68 -11.95
CA VAL A 115 -2.74 -5.98 -11.30
C VAL A 115 -3.05 -7.45 -11.45
N VAL A 116 -3.41 -8.09 -10.34
CA VAL A 116 -3.87 -9.48 -10.31
C VAL A 116 -5.28 -9.48 -9.76
N PHE A 117 -6.21 -10.05 -10.52
CA PHE A 117 -7.55 -10.34 -10.03
C PHE A 117 -7.55 -11.76 -9.47
N PRO A 118 -8.19 -12.01 -8.31
CA PRO A 118 -8.47 -13.38 -7.92
C PRO A 118 -9.31 -14.01 -9.03
N GLU A 119 -8.89 -15.16 -9.55
CA GLU A 119 -9.72 -15.94 -10.46
C GLU A 119 -11.05 -16.21 -9.73
N ILE A 120 -12.14 -15.70 -10.29
CA ILE A 120 -13.47 -16.12 -9.88
C ILE A 120 -13.58 -17.54 -10.41
N ILE A 121 -13.31 -18.52 -9.55
CA ILE A 121 -13.64 -19.91 -9.85
C ILE A 121 -15.18 -19.96 -9.80
N GLU A 122 -15.82 -19.94 -10.98
CA GLU A 122 -17.25 -20.24 -11.15
C GLU A 122 -17.57 -21.70 -10.80
#